data_AF-D3BG54-F1
#
_entry.id   AF-D3BG54-F1
#
_cell.length_a   1.000
_cell.length_b   1.000
_cell.length_c   1.000
_cell.angle_alpha   90.00
_cell.angle_beta   90.00
_cell.angle_gamma   90.00
#
_symmetry.space_group_name_H-M   'P 1'
#
loop_
_entity.id
_entity.type
_entity.pdbx_description
1 polymer ?
#
loop_
_entity_poly.entity_id
_entity_poly.type
_entity_poly.pdbx_seq_one_letter_code
_entity_poly.pdbx_strand_id
1 'polypeptide(L)'
;MTTKNISHFSIKKCVTFNTIDINKSNTNQFRYKMNSSNNICVTHKKSLKFICYDCNVLTCSICILNHSGHSCDHIFNIKSSISNNNNDDKTTSTDDSQSNNNNNNRIKDFQTSIQTTFDSLKSKVKEYEQLQQTEQEIESKFKELHEFLVIEEHRLKKPIIDNKQQLEQQIDKQIKIMKSLSTVNNQITRFKSNNNDDRSDSQSKTITTADTTDNYQITTIIQSISQCSDHNEFISSNNNTLFYFDYDQLDNKVNNNDDHSLLNLLLEHNKSN
;
A
#
# COMPACT_ATOMS: atom_id res chain seq x y z
N MET A 1 -12.22 20.79 -25.24
CA MET A 1 -12.71 19.53 -25.85
C MET A 1 -11.46 18.70 -26.10
N THR A 2 -11.18 17.55 -25.50
CA THR A 2 -12.04 16.52 -24.91
C THR A 2 -11.15 15.73 -23.93
N THR A 3 -11.66 15.46 -22.74
CA THR A 3 -11.07 14.63 -21.68
C THR A 3 -11.05 13.15 -22.07
N LYS A 4 -9.97 12.42 -21.73
CA LYS A 4 -9.97 10.95 -21.48
C LYS A 4 -8.68 10.60 -20.69
N ASN A 5 -8.76 10.45 -19.37
CA ASN A 5 -9.02 9.22 -18.60
C ASN A 5 -7.98 8.11 -18.84
N ILE A 6 -6.98 7.98 -17.95
CA ILE A 6 -6.28 6.71 -17.69
C ILE A 6 -5.95 6.58 -16.19
N SER A 7 -6.76 5.73 -15.56
CA SER A 7 -6.55 4.83 -14.42
C SER A 7 -5.82 5.31 -13.15
N HIS A 8 -6.68 5.71 -12.22
CA HIS A 8 -6.59 5.59 -10.76
C HIS A 8 -5.96 4.25 -10.30
N PHE A 9 -4.71 4.29 -9.81
CA PHE A 9 -4.13 3.17 -9.07
C PHE A 9 -4.42 3.36 -7.57
N SER A 10 -5.56 2.80 -7.13
CA SER A 10 -5.87 2.65 -5.71
C SER A 10 -5.02 1.56 -5.10
N ILE A 11 -3.95 1.92 -4.41
CA ILE A 11 -3.29 1.02 -3.47
C ILE A 11 -4.14 1.05 -2.20
N LYS A 12 -4.85 -0.06 -1.99
CA LYS A 12 -5.69 -0.34 -0.83
C LYS A 12 -4.89 -0.10 0.45
N LYS A 13 -5.40 0.81 1.28
CA LYS A 13 -5.09 0.94 2.70
C LYS A 13 -5.22 -0.42 3.38
N CYS A 14 -4.14 -0.91 3.97
CA CYS A 14 -4.19 -1.94 5.01
C CYS A 14 -3.04 -1.70 5.98
N VAL A 15 -3.17 -0.67 6.79
CA VAL A 15 -2.59 -0.68 8.14
C VAL A 15 -3.70 -0.31 9.09
N THR A 16 -4.38 -1.34 9.60
CA THR A 16 -5.23 -1.23 10.77
C THR A 16 -4.33 -0.99 11.97
N PHE A 17 -4.12 0.28 12.30
CA PHE A 17 -3.59 0.64 13.62
C PHE A 17 -4.73 0.50 14.62
N ASN A 18 -4.60 -0.51 15.48
CA ASN A 18 -5.40 -0.61 16.69
C ASN A 18 -5.14 0.64 17.52
N THR A 19 -6.14 1.52 17.60
CA THR A 19 -6.22 2.51 18.66
C THR A 19 -6.30 1.74 19.96
N ILE A 20 -5.24 1.78 20.77
CA ILE A 20 -5.30 1.28 22.14
C ILE A 20 -6.12 2.29 22.93
N ASP A 21 -7.43 2.07 22.96
CA ASP A 21 -8.31 2.70 23.94
C ASP A 21 -7.91 2.20 25.34
N ILE A 22 -7.02 2.93 26.01
CA ILE A 22 -6.78 2.80 27.45
C ILE A 22 -7.99 3.42 28.16
N ASN A 23 -9.13 2.76 28.10
CA ASN A 23 -10.28 2.99 28.98
C ASN A 23 -11.29 1.85 28.83
N LYS A 24 -10.99 0.69 29.43
CA LYS A 24 -12.01 -0.30 29.83
C LYS A 24 -11.53 -1.03 31.07
N SER A 25 -11.68 -0.35 32.21
CA SER A 25 -11.69 -0.95 33.54
C SER A 25 -12.90 -1.88 33.63
N ASN A 26 -12.69 -3.16 33.27
CA ASN A 26 -13.67 -4.22 33.42
C ASN A 26 -13.66 -4.69 34.88
N THR A 27 -14.29 -3.89 35.75
CA THR A 27 -14.57 -4.29 37.13
C THR A 27 -15.81 -5.19 37.13
N ASN A 28 -15.59 -6.50 37.20
CA ASN A 28 -16.68 -7.44 37.41
C ASN A 28 -17.38 -7.12 38.74
N GLN A 29 -18.67 -6.82 38.59
CA GLN A 29 -19.61 -6.43 39.61
C GLN A 29 -19.79 -7.53 40.66
N PHE A 30 -19.24 -7.32 41.85
CA PHE A 30 -19.99 -7.59 43.09
C PHE A 30 -19.99 -6.31 43.92
N ARG A 31 -20.74 -5.31 43.42
CA ARG A 31 -21.12 -4.11 44.18
C ARG A 31 -22.04 -4.55 45.32
N TYR A 32 -21.49 -4.86 46.48
CA TYR A 32 -22.26 -4.77 47.71
C TYR A 32 -22.56 -3.29 47.96
N LYS A 33 -23.81 -2.88 47.67
CA LYS A 33 -24.35 -1.55 47.96
C LYS A 33 -24.05 -1.19 49.42
N MET A 34 -23.13 -0.26 49.66
CA MET A 34 -22.96 0.36 50.96
C MET A 34 -24.13 1.34 51.18
N ASN A 35 -24.94 1.10 52.20
CA ASN A 35 -25.89 2.11 52.67
C ASN A 35 -25.10 3.09 53.55
N SER A 36 -24.79 4.25 53.00
CA SER A 36 -23.78 5.20 53.49
C SER A 36 -24.10 5.91 54.82
N SER A 37 -25.20 5.56 55.51
CA SER A 37 -25.61 6.24 56.75
C SER A 37 -25.47 5.38 58.00
N ASN A 38 -25.35 4.07 57.89
CA ASN A 38 -25.15 3.19 59.03
C ASN A 38 -24.03 2.22 58.67
N ASN A 39 -22.86 2.31 59.32
CA ASN A 39 -21.69 1.42 59.17
C ASN A 39 -22.04 -0.04 59.49
N ILE A 40 -22.93 -0.64 58.70
CA ILE A 40 -23.63 -1.90 58.94
C ILE A 40 -23.59 -2.70 57.65
N CYS A 41 -23.16 -3.94 57.77
CA CYS A 41 -23.15 -4.94 56.72
C CYS A 41 -24.58 -5.25 56.27
N VAL A 42 -24.84 -5.16 54.96
CA VAL A 42 -26.17 -5.39 54.38
C VAL A 42 -26.67 -6.82 54.58
N THR A 43 -25.76 -7.80 54.51
CA THR A 43 -26.12 -9.22 54.58
C THR A 43 -26.36 -9.68 56.03
N HIS A 44 -25.51 -9.23 56.96
CA HIS A 44 -25.54 -9.71 58.33
C HIS A 44 -26.14 -8.73 59.34
N LYS A 45 -26.48 -7.51 58.90
CA LYS A 45 -26.98 -6.41 59.76
C LYS A 45 -26.09 -6.12 60.97
N LYS A 46 -24.78 -6.39 60.86
CA LYS A 46 -23.76 -6.15 61.88
C LYS A 46 -22.85 -4.99 61.52
N SER A 47 -22.25 -4.33 62.50
CA SER A 47 -21.34 -3.22 62.23
C SER A 47 -20.12 -3.64 61.42
N LEU A 48 -19.74 -2.78 60.47
CA LEU A 48 -18.51 -2.88 59.70
C LEU A 48 -17.37 -2.43 60.60
N LYS A 49 -16.50 -3.39 60.93
CA LYS A 49 -15.46 -3.22 61.95
C LYS A 49 -14.07 -3.54 61.43
N PHE A 50 -13.97 -4.09 60.23
CA PHE A 50 -12.72 -4.56 59.64
C PHE A 50 -12.57 -4.00 58.22
N ILE A 51 -11.33 -3.86 57.76
CA ILE A 51 -10.98 -3.64 56.36
C ILE A 51 -10.23 -4.87 55.85
N CYS A 52 -10.54 -5.32 54.64
CA CYS A 52 -9.74 -6.31 53.92
C CYS A 52 -8.91 -5.57 52.88
N TYR A 53 -7.58 -5.66 52.97
CA TYR A 53 -6.68 -4.93 52.08
C TYR A 53 -6.65 -5.54 50.66
N ASP A 54 -6.75 -6.87 50.57
CA ASP A 54 -6.72 -7.56 49.27
C ASP A 54 -7.99 -7.29 48.44
N CYS A 55 -9.13 -7.16 49.11
CA CYS A 55 -10.40 -6.85 48.45
C CYS A 55 -10.73 -5.36 48.44
N ASN A 56 -10.00 -4.54 49.20
CA ASN A 56 -10.29 -3.12 49.42
C ASN A 56 -11.76 -2.84 49.84
N VAL A 57 -12.28 -3.64 50.79
CA VAL A 57 -13.67 -3.51 51.28
C VAL A 57 -13.74 -3.52 52.80
N LEU A 58 -14.76 -2.85 53.35
CA LEU A 58 -15.12 -2.91 54.76
C LEU A 58 -16.00 -4.14 55.05
N THR A 59 -15.69 -4.89 56.10
CA THR A 59 -16.35 -6.14 56.44
C THR A 59 -16.83 -6.15 57.90
N CYS A 60 -17.89 -6.93 58.18
CA CYS A 60 -18.32 -7.22 59.55
C CYS A 60 -17.67 -8.52 60.06
N SER A 61 -17.85 -8.81 61.34
CA SER A 61 -17.27 -9.99 62.00
C SER A 61 -17.72 -11.35 61.44
N ILE A 62 -18.79 -11.41 60.64
CA ILE A 62 -19.18 -12.65 59.95
C ILE A 62 -18.55 -12.70 58.55
N CYS A 63 -18.62 -11.59 57.81
CA CYS A 63 -18.02 -11.51 56.47
C CYS A 63 -16.53 -11.81 56.46
N ILE A 64 -15.80 -11.47 57.52
CA ILE A 64 -14.35 -11.71 57.59
C ILE A 64 -13.98 -13.19 57.48
N LEU A 65 -14.88 -14.11 57.85
CA LEU A 65 -14.66 -15.55 57.69
C LEU A 65 -14.60 -15.95 56.21
N ASN A 66 -15.34 -15.25 55.34
CA ASN A 66 -15.28 -15.44 53.89
C ASN A 66 -14.06 -14.76 53.25
N HIS A 67 -13.28 -14.01 54.03
CA HIS A 67 -11.99 -13.44 53.67
C HIS A 67 -10.85 -14.18 54.39
N SER A 68 -11.04 -15.47 54.70
CA SER A 68 -10.01 -16.31 55.29
C SER A 68 -8.78 -16.36 54.38
N GLY A 69 -7.63 -15.95 54.90
CA GLY A 69 -6.38 -15.86 54.15
C GLY A 69 -6.08 -14.50 53.53
N HIS A 70 -7.01 -13.54 53.63
CA HIS A 70 -6.74 -12.15 53.26
C HIS A 70 -6.18 -11.37 54.44
N SER A 71 -5.33 -10.39 54.14
CA SER A 71 -4.87 -9.40 55.10
C SER A 71 -6.04 -8.51 55.49
N CYS A 72 -6.50 -8.67 56.72
CA CYS A 72 -7.60 -7.91 57.29
C CYS A 72 -7.18 -7.28 58.60
N ASP A 73 -7.61 -6.05 58.84
CA ASP A 73 -7.34 -5.36 60.11
C ASP A 73 -8.60 -4.71 60.67
N HIS A 74 -8.68 -4.61 61.98
CA HIS A 74 -9.81 -4.01 62.66
C HIS A 74 -9.65 -2.48 62.66
N ILE A 75 -10.75 -1.75 62.44
CA ILE A 75 -10.76 -0.29 62.40
C ILE A 75 -10.21 0.31 63.70
N PHE A 76 -10.44 -0.34 64.84
CA PHE A 76 -9.83 0.07 66.11
C PHE A 76 -8.30 0.01 66.07
N ASN A 77 -7.70 -1.04 65.50
CA ASN A 77 -6.24 -1.17 65.41
C ASN A 77 -5.68 -0.07 64.52
N ILE A 78 -6.30 0.16 63.35
CA ILE A 78 -5.93 1.24 62.44
C ILE A 78 -6.05 2.60 63.13
N LYS A 79 -7.17 2.83 63.83
CA LYS A 79 -7.40 4.06 64.59
C LYS A 79 -6.40 4.20 65.74
N SER A 80 -6.09 3.15 66.48
CA SER A 80 -5.10 3.17 67.56
C SER A 80 -3.68 3.33 67.02
N SER A 81 -3.35 2.79 65.86
CA SER A 81 -2.06 3.05 65.21
C SER A 81 -1.96 4.51 64.76
N ILE A 82 -3.05 5.11 64.29
CA ILE A 82 -3.12 6.55 64.00
C ILE A 82 -3.05 7.39 65.30
N SER A 83 -3.67 6.92 66.38
CA SER A 83 -3.81 7.66 67.65
C SER A 83 -2.60 7.52 68.59
N ASN A 84 -1.97 6.35 68.65
CA ASN A 84 -0.75 6.11 69.44
C ASN A 84 0.44 6.82 68.82
N ASN A 85 0.47 6.96 67.47
CA ASN A 85 1.39 7.88 66.81
C ASN A 85 1.15 9.37 67.23
N ASN A 86 0.04 9.69 67.91
CA ASN A 86 -0.25 11.02 68.44
C ASN A 86 -0.17 11.12 69.98
N ASN A 87 0.03 10.02 70.73
CA ASN A 87 -0.11 9.99 72.20
C ASN A 87 1.09 9.42 72.97
N ASP A 88 2.20 9.07 72.33
CA ASP A 88 3.50 8.86 73.02
C ASP A 88 4.13 10.19 73.49
N ASP A 89 3.30 11.09 74.04
CA ASP A 89 3.73 12.37 74.61
C ASP A 89 2.97 12.70 75.91
N LYS A 90 2.75 11.67 76.75
CA LYS A 90 2.37 11.92 78.13
C LYS A 90 2.89 10.84 79.09
N THR A 91 3.67 11.32 80.06
CA THR A 91 4.37 10.65 81.17
C THR A 91 5.78 10.18 80.77
N THR A 92 6.89 10.79 81.21
CA THR A 92 7.19 11.37 82.53
C THR A 92 8.15 12.57 82.47
N SER A 93 7.88 13.52 83.36
CA SER A 93 8.59 14.75 83.72
C SER A 93 10.12 14.73 83.63
N THR A 94 10.72 15.71 82.93
CA THR A 94 11.69 16.71 83.45
C THR A 94 11.98 17.77 82.38
N ASP A 95 12.22 18.99 82.84
CA ASP A 95 12.14 20.26 82.12
C ASP A 95 13.10 20.46 80.92
N ASP A 96 12.57 21.30 80.03
CA ASP A 96 13.17 22.21 79.06
C ASP A 96 13.75 21.72 77.71
N SER A 97 12.93 22.02 76.69
CA SER A 97 13.28 22.56 75.37
C SER A 97 14.09 21.69 74.42
N GLN A 98 13.40 20.78 73.70
CA GLN A 98 13.56 20.65 72.25
C GLN A 98 12.55 19.68 71.60
N SER A 99 12.13 20.03 70.38
CA SER A 99 11.70 19.11 69.31
C SER A 99 10.20 18.89 69.09
N ASN A 100 9.57 19.84 68.40
CA ASN A 100 8.33 19.64 67.63
C ASN A 100 8.69 19.42 66.14
N ASN A 101 8.85 18.18 65.66
CA ASN A 101 9.12 17.97 64.21
C ASN A 101 8.60 16.66 63.55
N ASN A 102 7.99 15.72 64.26
CA ASN A 102 7.74 14.39 63.67
C ASN A 102 6.47 14.27 62.81
N ASN A 103 5.38 14.99 63.08
CA ASN A 103 4.15 14.91 62.25
C ASN A 103 4.30 15.55 60.87
N ASN A 104 5.27 16.45 60.70
CA ASN A 104 5.63 16.99 59.39
C ASN A 104 6.27 15.94 58.47
N ASN A 105 6.88 14.86 59.00
CA ASN A 105 7.65 13.93 58.18
C ASN A 105 6.77 13.00 57.33
N ARG A 106 5.68 12.43 57.88
CA ARG A 106 4.81 11.54 57.08
C ARG A 106 4.03 12.27 55.98
N ILE A 107 3.55 13.47 56.26
CA ILE A 107 2.88 14.30 55.23
C ILE A 107 3.88 14.69 54.14
N LYS A 108 5.12 15.01 54.52
CA LYS A 108 6.22 15.22 53.57
C LYS A 108 6.50 13.97 52.73
N ASP A 109 6.50 12.77 53.30
CA ASP A 109 6.76 11.53 52.56
C ASP A 109 5.71 11.27 51.47
N PHE A 110 4.43 11.55 51.76
CA PHE A 110 3.36 11.50 50.75
C PHE A 110 3.54 12.56 49.66
N GLN A 111 3.86 13.79 50.06
CA GLN A 111 4.11 14.88 49.11
C GLN A 111 5.31 14.56 48.19
N THR A 112 6.38 14.00 48.75
CA THR A 112 7.56 13.57 48.01
C THR A 112 7.23 12.42 47.06
N SER A 113 6.42 11.43 47.46
CA SER A 113 5.97 10.35 46.57
C SER A 113 5.12 10.85 45.40
N ILE A 114 4.25 11.83 45.64
CA ILE A 114 3.45 12.46 44.57
C ILE A 114 4.39 13.18 43.60
N GLN A 115 5.35 13.95 44.12
CA GLN A 115 6.29 14.69 43.29
C GLN A 115 7.16 13.76 42.45
N THR A 116 7.73 12.70 43.04
CA THR A 116 8.57 11.73 42.30
C THR A 116 7.78 10.99 41.24
N THR A 117 6.53 10.63 41.54
CA THR A 117 5.63 10.00 40.55
C THR A 117 5.32 10.94 39.40
N PHE A 118 5.06 12.22 39.69
CA PHE A 118 4.81 13.23 38.67
C PHE A 118 6.04 13.49 37.79
N ASP A 119 7.23 13.59 38.39
CA ASP A 119 8.49 13.76 37.64
C ASP A 119 8.80 12.55 36.78
N SER A 120 8.55 11.34 37.28
CA SER A 120 8.65 10.10 36.51
C SER A 120 7.69 10.10 35.31
N LEU A 121 6.43 10.47 35.53
CA LEU A 121 5.44 10.59 34.47
C LEU A 121 5.88 11.60 33.40
N LYS A 122 6.37 12.77 33.82
CA LYS A 122 6.86 13.81 32.91
C LYS A 122 8.04 13.32 32.07
N SER A 123 8.94 12.54 32.66
CA SER A 123 10.05 11.91 31.94
C SER A 123 9.55 10.94 30.88
N LYS A 124 8.56 10.11 31.22
CA LYS A 124 7.94 9.15 30.28
C LYS A 124 7.20 9.82 29.13
N VAL A 125 6.54 10.96 29.39
CA VAL A 125 5.90 11.76 28.32
C VAL A 125 6.95 12.30 27.35
N LYS A 126 8.07 12.83 27.85
CA LYS A 126 9.16 13.30 26.96
C LYS A 126 9.76 12.18 26.12
N GLU A 127 9.96 11.01 26.72
CA GLU A 127 10.46 9.83 26.00
C GLU A 127 9.48 9.42 24.88
N TYR A 128 8.18 9.44 25.16
CA TYR A 128 7.15 9.18 24.16
C TYR A 128 7.17 10.21 23.01
N GLU A 129 7.28 11.50 23.32
CA GLU A 129 7.36 12.56 22.29
C GLU A 129 8.59 12.39 21.39
N GLN A 130 9.74 12.02 21.96
CA GLN A 130 10.96 11.74 21.19
C GLN A 130 10.77 10.55 20.25
N LEU A 131 10.18 9.45 20.74
CA LEU A 131 9.90 8.29 19.92
C LEU A 131 8.94 8.63 18.78
N GLN A 132 7.91 9.43 19.04
CA GLN A 132 6.97 9.88 18.02
C GLN A 132 7.64 10.76 16.96
N GLN A 133 8.57 11.63 17.36
CA GLN A 133 9.35 12.43 16.42
C GLN A 133 10.27 11.55 15.56
N THR A 134 10.95 10.57 16.16
CA THR A 134 11.80 9.63 15.42
C THR A 134 10.98 8.78 14.43
N GLU A 135 9.79 8.33 14.81
CA GLU A 135 8.87 7.63 13.91
C GLU A 135 8.54 8.46 12.66
N GLN A 136 8.17 9.74 12.85
CA GLN A 136 7.87 10.67 11.77
C GLN A 136 9.09 10.95 10.87
N GLU A 137 10.28 11.07 11.46
CA GLU A 137 11.50 11.26 10.70
C GLU A 137 11.83 10.05 9.83
N ILE A 138 11.69 8.84 10.37
CA ILE A 138 11.85 7.59 9.62
C ILE A 138 10.88 7.56 8.44
N GLU A 139 9.59 7.85 8.66
CA GLU A 139 8.58 7.90 7.60
C GLU A 139 8.96 8.90 6.49
N SER A 140 9.39 10.10 6.88
CA SER A 140 9.83 11.13 5.93
C SER A 140 11.03 10.68 5.11
N LYS A 141 12.03 10.03 5.73
CA LYS A 141 13.24 9.56 5.03
C LYS A 141 12.93 8.44 4.04
N PHE A 142 12.05 7.52 4.39
CA PHE A 142 11.61 6.48 3.46
C PHE A 142 10.81 7.05 2.29
N LYS A 143 10.00 8.09 2.52
CA LYS A 143 9.28 8.78 1.45
C LYS A 143 10.24 9.47 0.47
N GLU A 144 11.22 10.23 0.97
CA GLU A 144 12.26 10.86 0.15
C GLU A 144 13.01 9.83 -0.71
N LEU A 145 13.40 8.70 -0.10
CA LEU A 145 14.06 7.61 -0.81
C LEU A 145 13.18 7.01 -1.91
N HIS A 146 11.90 6.78 -1.61
CA HIS A 146 10.95 6.26 -2.59
C HIS A 146 10.77 7.20 -3.79
N GLU A 147 10.60 8.49 -3.53
CA GLU A 147 10.50 9.51 -4.58
C GLU A 147 11.77 9.53 -5.46
N PHE A 148 12.95 9.46 -4.84
CA PHE A 148 14.22 9.36 -5.56
C PHE A 148 14.29 8.12 -6.46
N LEU A 149 13.90 6.94 -5.96
CA LEU A 149 13.90 5.71 -6.73
C LEU A 149 12.96 5.77 -7.93
N VAL A 150 11.78 6.36 -7.78
CA VAL A 150 10.83 6.56 -8.89
C VAL A 150 11.44 7.45 -9.97
N ILE A 151 12.10 8.54 -9.59
CA ILE A 151 12.76 9.45 -10.54
C ILE A 151 13.87 8.71 -11.29
N GLU A 152 14.72 7.97 -10.60
CA GLU A 152 15.82 7.20 -11.22
C GLU A 152 15.29 6.11 -12.16
N GLU A 153 14.23 5.40 -11.76
CA GLU A 153 13.58 4.41 -12.62
C GLU A 153 13.10 5.04 -13.93
N HIS A 154 12.41 6.19 -13.84
CA HIS A 154 11.97 6.92 -15.03
C HIS A 154 13.14 7.43 -15.87
N ARG A 155 14.20 7.94 -15.25
CA ARG A 155 15.41 8.43 -15.94
C ARG A 155 16.08 7.33 -16.75
N LEU A 156 16.16 6.12 -16.20
CA LEU A 156 16.76 4.96 -16.88
C LEU A 156 15.84 4.37 -17.96
N LYS A 157 14.53 4.33 -17.72
CA LYS A 157 13.55 3.80 -18.68
C LYS A 157 13.37 4.70 -19.90
N LYS A 158 13.42 6.02 -19.72
CA LYS A 158 13.16 6.99 -20.80
C LYS A 158 13.99 6.75 -22.07
N PRO A 159 15.34 6.67 -22.05
CA PRO A 159 16.12 6.44 -23.26
C PRO A 159 15.83 5.08 -23.90
N ILE A 160 15.47 4.06 -23.12
CA ILE A 160 15.09 2.75 -23.65
C ILE A 160 13.76 2.85 -24.41
N ILE A 161 12.78 3.56 -23.85
CA ILE A 161 11.49 3.80 -24.49
C ILE A 161 11.67 4.62 -25.78
N ASP A 162 12.46 5.69 -25.71
CA ASP A 162 12.75 6.56 -26.86
C ASP A 162 13.44 5.76 -27.99
N ASN A 163 14.43 4.93 -27.65
CA ASN A 163 15.11 4.06 -28.62
C ASN A 163 14.17 3.01 -29.22
N LYS A 164 13.28 2.40 -28.42
CA LYS A 164 12.28 1.46 -28.94
C LYS A 164 11.34 2.14 -29.93
N GLN A 165 10.87 3.35 -29.62
CA GLN A 165 10.02 4.11 -30.52
C GLN A 165 10.74 4.49 -31.82
N GLN A 166 12.01 4.90 -31.74
CA GLN A 166 12.81 5.18 -32.94
C GLN A 166 12.99 3.92 -33.81
N LEU A 167 13.27 2.77 -33.19
CA LEU A 167 13.38 1.50 -33.92
C LEU A 167 12.05 1.08 -34.55
N GLU A 168 10.93 1.23 -33.84
CA GLU A 168 9.59 0.96 -34.39
C GLU A 168 9.31 1.81 -35.63
N GLN A 169 9.63 3.10 -35.59
CA GLN A 169 9.50 4.00 -36.75
C GLN A 169 10.41 3.59 -37.92
N GLN A 170 11.65 3.18 -37.64
CA GLN A 170 12.56 2.70 -38.67
C GLN A 170 12.05 1.41 -39.31
N ILE A 171 11.56 0.47 -38.51
CA ILE A 171 11.00 -0.80 -38.99
C ILE A 171 9.77 -0.54 -39.85
N ASP A 172 8.87 0.36 -39.43
CA ASP A 172 7.70 0.75 -40.23
C ASP A 172 8.12 1.37 -41.59
N LYS A 173 9.15 2.22 -41.60
CA LYS A 173 9.71 2.77 -42.85
C LYS A 173 10.24 1.65 -43.75
N GLN A 174 11.02 0.70 -43.21
CA GLN A 174 11.57 -0.41 -43.98
C GLN A 174 10.47 -1.34 -44.53
N ILE A 175 9.42 -1.58 -43.75
CA ILE A 175 8.24 -2.35 -44.21
C ILE A 175 7.58 -1.66 -45.40
N LYS A 176 7.37 -0.34 -45.34
CA LYS A 176 6.78 0.43 -46.46
C LYS A 176 7.63 0.34 -47.72
N ILE A 177 8.95 0.45 -47.59
CA ILE A 177 9.90 0.29 -48.71
C ILE A 177 9.76 -1.12 -49.29
N MET A 178 9.84 -2.16 -48.46
CA MET A 178 9.74 -3.54 -48.89
C MET A 178 8.38 -3.88 -49.52
N LYS A 179 7.27 -3.31 -49.03
CA LYS A 179 5.95 -3.41 -49.67
C LYS A 179 5.98 -2.81 -51.07
N SER A 180 6.50 -1.59 -51.23
CA SER A 180 6.58 -0.94 -52.55
C SER A 180 7.48 -1.71 -53.53
N LEU A 181 8.61 -2.28 -53.06
CA LEU A 181 9.48 -3.13 -53.86
C LEU A 181 8.78 -4.42 -54.29
N SER A 182 8.01 -5.05 -53.40
CA SER A 182 7.20 -6.23 -53.71
C SER A 182 6.16 -5.92 -54.80
N THR A 183 5.49 -4.77 -54.72
CA THR A 183 4.55 -4.30 -55.75
C THR A 183 5.24 -4.17 -57.11
N VAL A 184 6.40 -3.52 -57.16
CA VAL A 184 7.19 -3.34 -58.40
C VAL A 184 7.64 -4.69 -58.96
N ASN A 185 8.15 -5.60 -58.11
CA ASN A 185 8.61 -6.92 -58.52
C ASN A 185 7.48 -7.78 -59.10
N ASN A 186 6.28 -7.73 -58.50
CA ASN A 186 5.10 -8.42 -59.00
C ASN A 186 4.66 -7.90 -60.38
N GLN A 187 4.71 -6.59 -60.61
CA GLN A 187 4.42 -6.01 -61.93
C GLN A 187 5.45 -6.42 -62.98
N ILE A 188 6.75 -6.38 -62.66
CA ILE A 188 7.82 -6.83 -63.58
C ILE A 188 7.61 -8.30 -63.95
N THR A 189 7.21 -9.14 -62.99
CA THR A 189 6.95 -10.57 -63.21
C THR A 189 5.75 -10.77 -64.15
N ARG A 190 4.69 -9.96 -64.00
CA ARG A 190 3.54 -9.94 -64.94
C ARG A 190 3.94 -9.53 -66.35
N PHE A 191 4.73 -8.46 -66.50
CA PHE A 191 5.25 -8.02 -67.81
C PHE A 191 6.11 -9.10 -68.49
N LYS A 192 6.91 -9.85 -67.72
CA LYS A 192 7.69 -10.98 -68.24
C LYS A 192 6.80 -12.16 -68.67
N SER A 193 5.71 -12.43 -67.95
CA SER A 193 4.80 -13.54 -68.25
C SER A 193 3.91 -13.27 -69.47
N ASN A 194 3.50 -12.03 -69.70
CA ASN A 194 2.64 -11.65 -70.84
C ASN A 194 3.34 -11.72 -72.22
N ASN A 195 4.65 -11.96 -72.26
CA ASN A 195 5.40 -12.17 -73.52
C ASN A 195 5.46 -13.64 -73.95
N ASN A 196 4.94 -14.58 -73.15
CA ASN A 196 4.74 -15.96 -73.54
C ASN A 196 3.23 -16.22 -73.64
N ASP A 197 2.69 -16.07 -74.84
CA ASP A 197 1.36 -16.57 -75.18
C ASP A 197 1.35 -18.09 -74.99
N ASP A 198 0.85 -18.55 -73.85
CA ASP A 198 0.13 -19.81 -73.82
C ASP A 198 -1.10 -19.66 -72.92
N ARG A 199 -2.26 -19.71 -73.57
CA ARG A 199 -3.58 -19.58 -72.97
C ARG A 199 -3.82 -20.79 -72.06
N SER A 200 -3.66 -20.61 -70.76
CA SER A 200 -4.30 -21.49 -69.78
C SER A 200 -5.14 -20.66 -68.82
N ASP A 201 -6.44 -20.67 -69.08
CA ASP A 201 -7.48 -20.35 -68.11
C ASP A 201 -7.28 -21.22 -66.87
N SER A 202 -6.99 -20.59 -65.73
CA SER A 202 -6.95 -21.30 -64.46
C SER A 202 -7.40 -20.39 -63.32
N GLN A 203 -8.68 -20.57 -62.96
CA GLN A 203 -9.28 -20.26 -61.68
C GLN A 203 -8.27 -20.31 -60.51
N SER A 204 -8.22 -19.23 -59.72
CA SER A 204 -7.62 -19.28 -58.38
C SER A 204 -8.44 -18.49 -57.37
N LYS A 205 -9.33 -19.24 -56.73
CA LYS A 205 -9.83 -19.15 -55.34
C LYS A 205 -9.59 -17.83 -54.59
N THR A 206 -10.68 -17.08 -54.43
CA THR A 206 -10.88 -16.15 -53.32
C THR A 206 -10.84 -16.94 -51.99
N ILE A 207 -9.73 -16.85 -51.25
CA ILE A 207 -9.69 -17.29 -49.85
C ILE A 207 -9.96 -16.05 -48.99
N THR A 208 -11.21 -15.90 -48.59
CA THR A 208 -11.66 -14.92 -47.61
C THR A 208 -11.29 -15.38 -46.20
N THR A 209 -10.03 -15.15 -45.79
CA THR A 209 -9.71 -15.11 -44.36
C THR A 209 -9.81 -13.67 -43.89
N ALA A 210 -10.70 -13.43 -42.92
CA ALA A 210 -10.98 -12.11 -42.39
C ALA A 210 -9.71 -11.37 -41.97
N ASP A 211 -9.58 -10.13 -42.45
CA ASP A 211 -8.55 -9.17 -42.06
C ASP A 211 -8.71 -8.81 -40.59
N THR A 212 -8.00 -9.53 -39.72
CA THR A 212 -7.97 -9.22 -38.30
C THR A 212 -6.93 -8.12 -38.08
N THR A 213 -7.42 -6.94 -37.71
CA THR A 213 -6.67 -5.70 -37.48
C THR A 213 -5.45 -5.85 -36.54
N ASP A 214 -5.38 -6.94 -35.76
CA ASP A 214 -4.30 -7.25 -34.83
C ASP A 214 -2.96 -7.62 -35.50
N ASN A 215 -2.96 -8.03 -36.79
CA ASN A 215 -1.75 -8.41 -37.52
C ASN A 215 -0.90 -7.22 -38.01
N TYR A 216 -1.36 -5.98 -37.84
CA TYR A 216 -0.62 -4.77 -38.21
C TYR A 216 0.17 -4.15 -37.05
N GLN A 217 0.12 -4.74 -35.85
CA GLN A 217 0.92 -4.26 -34.74
C GLN A 217 2.40 -4.52 -35.02
N ILE A 218 3.23 -3.48 -34.88
CA ILE A 218 4.68 -3.54 -35.14
C ILE A 218 5.35 -4.71 -34.40
N THR A 219 4.85 -5.04 -33.21
CA THR A 219 5.31 -6.18 -32.40
C THR A 219 5.09 -7.52 -33.10
N THR A 220 3.91 -7.73 -33.70
CA THR A 220 3.57 -8.93 -34.46
C THR A 220 4.43 -9.06 -35.72
N ILE A 221 4.72 -7.93 -36.38
CA ILE A 221 5.55 -7.87 -37.58
C ILE A 221 7.02 -8.19 -37.25
N ILE A 222 7.56 -7.59 -36.18
CA ILE A 222 8.91 -7.90 -35.68
C ILE A 222 9.04 -9.39 -35.36
N GLN A 223 8.02 -9.95 -34.69
CA GLN A 223 8.02 -11.37 -34.33
C GLN A 223 7.99 -12.26 -35.58
N SER A 224 7.16 -11.94 -36.57
CA SER A 224 7.14 -12.68 -37.85
C SER A 224 8.47 -12.61 -38.58
N ILE A 225 9.11 -11.43 -38.69
CA ILE A 225 10.43 -11.29 -39.31
C ILE A 225 11.48 -12.15 -38.59
N SER A 226 11.44 -12.19 -37.25
CA SER A 226 12.40 -12.96 -36.46
C SER A 226 12.28 -14.49 -36.63
N GLN A 227 11.12 -14.95 -37.09
CA GLN A 227 10.81 -16.37 -37.32
C GLN A 227 11.08 -16.81 -38.76
N CYS A 228 11.24 -15.87 -39.70
CA CYS A 228 11.51 -16.18 -41.10
C CYS A 228 13.02 -16.27 -41.34
N SER A 229 13.42 -17.24 -42.16
CA SER A 229 14.81 -17.50 -42.51
C SER A 229 15.28 -16.59 -43.65
N ASP A 230 14.37 -16.23 -44.56
CA ASP A 230 14.63 -15.34 -45.69
C ASP A 230 13.42 -14.47 -46.05
N HIS A 231 13.64 -13.53 -46.97
CA HIS A 231 12.62 -12.57 -47.40
C HIS A 231 11.44 -13.20 -48.14
N ASN A 232 11.63 -14.32 -48.86
CA ASN A 232 10.56 -14.99 -49.59
C ASN A 232 9.63 -15.73 -48.62
N GLU A 233 10.19 -16.35 -47.59
CA GLU A 233 9.44 -16.96 -46.50
C GLU A 233 8.62 -15.91 -45.74
N PHE A 234 9.21 -14.74 -45.50
CA PHE A 234 8.52 -13.62 -44.85
C PHE A 234 7.37 -13.03 -45.69
N ILE A 235 7.60 -12.81 -46.98
CA ILE A 235 6.57 -12.35 -47.92
C ILE A 235 5.44 -13.38 -47.97
N SER A 236 5.77 -14.67 -48.15
CA SER A 236 4.79 -15.76 -48.24
C SER A 236 3.93 -15.89 -46.97
N SER A 237 4.56 -15.77 -45.80
CA SER A 237 3.88 -15.86 -44.50
C SER A 237 2.97 -14.68 -44.22
N ASN A 238 3.18 -13.53 -44.88
CA ASN A 238 2.41 -12.31 -44.69
C ASN A 238 1.67 -11.84 -45.95
N ASN A 239 1.50 -12.74 -46.94
CA ASN A 239 0.83 -12.44 -48.20
C ASN A 239 -0.63 -12.04 -48.03
N ASN A 240 -1.32 -12.57 -47.01
CA ASN A 240 -2.73 -12.27 -46.77
C ASN A 240 -2.93 -11.03 -45.88
N THR A 241 -1.85 -10.36 -45.47
CA THR A 241 -1.88 -9.21 -44.54
C THR A 241 -1.05 -8.06 -45.07
N LEU A 242 0.25 -8.01 -44.74
CA LEU A 242 1.16 -6.91 -45.09
C LEU A 242 1.32 -6.73 -46.60
N PHE A 243 1.32 -7.83 -47.34
CA PHE A 243 1.50 -7.87 -48.78
C PHE A 243 0.22 -8.28 -49.51
N TYR A 244 -0.95 -8.10 -48.90
CA TYR A 244 -2.20 -8.39 -49.57
C TYR A 244 -2.37 -7.43 -50.76
N PHE A 245 -2.42 -8.01 -51.95
CA PHE A 245 -2.71 -7.31 -53.19
C PHE A 245 -4.18 -7.54 -53.53
N ASP A 246 -5.00 -6.51 -53.36
CA ASP A 246 -6.36 -6.50 -53.91
C ASP A 246 -6.26 -6.38 -55.43
N TYR A 247 -6.20 -7.53 -56.10
CA TYR A 247 -6.04 -7.59 -57.55
C TYR A 247 -7.22 -6.96 -58.30
N ASP A 248 -8.40 -6.91 -57.69
CA ASP A 248 -9.61 -6.30 -58.28
C ASP A 248 -9.58 -4.75 -58.27
N GLN A 249 -8.79 -4.14 -57.37
CA GLN A 249 -8.58 -2.68 -57.36
C GLN A 249 -7.50 -2.20 -58.34
N LEU A 250 -6.52 -3.03 -58.68
CA LEU A 250 -5.48 -2.65 -59.64
C LEU A 250 -5.97 -2.71 -61.09
N ASP A 251 -6.80 -3.69 -61.44
CA ASP A 251 -7.33 -3.85 -62.81
C ASP A 251 -8.26 -2.70 -63.22
N ASN A 252 -8.88 -2.00 -62.27
CA ASN A 252 -9.70 -0.82 -62.55
C ASN A 252 -8.91 0.49 -62.66
N LYS A 253 -7.64 0.53 -62.20
CA LYS A 253 -6.78 1.74 -62.27
C LYS A 253 -5.64 1.61 -63.28
N VAL A 254 -5.32 0.39 -63.71
CA VAL A 254 -4.29 0.06 -64.70
C VAL A 254 -4.96 -0.67 -65.85
N ASN A 255 -5.76 0.06 -66.61
CA ASN A 255 -6.23 -0.45 -67.89
C ASN A 255 -5.07 -0.31 -68.90
N ASN A 256 -4.62 -1.45 -69.40
CA ASN A 256 -3.61 -1.68 -70.44
C ASN A 256 -2.14 -1.67 -70.02
N ASN A 257 -1.39 -2.51 -70.73
CA ASN A 257 0.07 -2.71 -70.73
C ASN A 257 0.88 -1.43 -71.03
N ASP A 258 0.62 -0.33 -70.34
CA ASP A 258 1.35 0.91 -70.52
C ASP A 258 2.60 0.89 -69.65
N ASP A 259 3.76 0.99 -70.30
CA ASP A 259 5.07 1.20 -69.69
C ASP A 259 5.06 2.35 -68.66
N HIS A 260 4.13 3.29 -68.83
CA HIS A 260 3.87 4.40 -67.90
C HIS A 260 3.39 3.97 -66.51
N SER A 261 2.72 2.83 -66.37
CA SER A 261 2.27 2.32 -65.06
C SER A 261 3.46 1.85 -64.22
N LEU A 262 4.41 1.14 -64.82
CA LEU A 262 5.66 0.75 -64.15
C LEU A 262 6.50 1.98 -63.79
N LEU A 263 6.60 2.96 -64.69
CA LEU A 263 7.28 4.22 -64.43
C LEU A 263 6.64 5.01 -63.27
N ASN A 264 5.30 5.01 -63.18
CA ASN A 264 4.57 5.66 -62.08
C ASN A 264 4.81 4.98 -60.73
N LEU A 265 4.84 3.64 -60.67
CA LEU A 265 5.17 2.93 -59.43
C LEU A 265 6.64 3.12 -59.01
N LEU A 266 7.56 3.17 -59.97
CA LEU A 266 8.96 3.52 -59.69
C LEU A 266 9.10 4.96 -59.15
N LEU A 267 8.32 5.89 -59.70
CA LEU A 267 8.23 7.27 -59.20
C LEU A 267 7.65 7.34 -57.77
N GLU A 268 6.61 6.57 -57.44
CA GLU A 268 6.06 6.51 -56.09
C GLU A 268 7.01 5.85 -55.08
N HIS A 269 7.72 4.80 -55.48
CA HIS A 269 8.77 4.19 -54.68
C HIS A 269 9.86 5.21 -54.33
N ASN A 270 10.34 5.96 -55.33
CA ASN A 270 11.37 6.98 -55.12
C ASN A 270 10.91 8.15 -54.24
N LYS A 271 9.61 8.45 -54.19
CA LYS A 271 9.04 9.46 -53.26
C LYS A 271 8.87 8.94 -51.83
N SER A 272 8.84 7.62 -51.65
CA SER A 272 8.64 6.98 -50.35
C SER A 272 9.96 6.68 -49.61
N ASN A 273 11.11 6.88 -50.27
CA ASN A 273 12.46 6.79 -49.71
C ASN A 273 12.91 8.11 -49.08
#